data_AF-A0A090WW87-F1
#
_entry.id   AF-A0A090WW87-F1
#
_cell.length_a   1.000
_cell.length_b   1.000
_cell.length_c   1.000
_cell.angle_alpha   90.00
_cell.angle_beta   90.00
_cell.angle_gamma   90.00
#
_symmetry.space_group_name_H-M   'P 1'
#
loop_
_entity.id
_entity.type
_entity.pdbx_description
1 polymer ?
#
loop_
_entity_poly.entity_id
_entity_poly.type
_entity_poly.pdbx_seq_one_letter_code
_entity_poly.pdbx_strand_id
1 'polypeptide(L)'
;MLKESCYVPLTFKGLTVYVTVTSKEADDKARTAPALICSHFTQVAASYKFPHKYSLYFYLKAKGYEVELPGNNIVAKKNDDQILGIFDLKGRLMKISNSKITVQA
;
A
#
# COMPACT_ATOMS: atom_id res chain seq x y z
N MET A 1 -1.55 -6.44 18.83
CA MET A 1 -0.84 -5.75 17.74
C MET A 1 0.55 -6.36 17.66
N LEU A 2 0.99 -6.80 16.48
CA LEU A 2 2.41 -7.11 16.25
C LEU A 2 3.17 -5.77 16.32
N LYS A 3 4.20 -5.70 17.16
CA LYS A 3 5.08 -4.53 17.24
C LYS A 3 6.01 -4.54 16.04
N GLU A 4 6.16 -3.41 15.38
CA GLU A 4 7.14 -3.28 14.31
C GLU A 4 8.55 -3.26 14.91
N SER A 5 9.50 -3.71 14.10
CA SER A 5 10.90 -3.74 14.53
C SER A 5 11.82 -3.45 13.35
N CYS A 6 12.97 -2.87 13.65
CA CYS A 6 14.01 -2.63 12.66
C CYS A 6 15.37 -3.10 13.17
N TYR A 7 16.26 -3.42 12.24
CA TYR A 7 17.65 -3.75 12.56
C TYR A 7 18.49 -2.49 12.57
N VAL A 8 19.23 -2.27 13.66
CA VAL A 8 20.15 -1.14 13.81
C VAL A 8 21.55 -1.69 14.09
N PRO A 9 22.58 -1.24 13.35
CA PRO A 9 23.96 -1.57 13.68
C PRO A 9 24.39 -0.81 14.93
N LEU A 10 24.97 -1.53 15.89
CA LEU A 10 25.59 -0.98 17.09
C LEU A 10 27.04 -1.44 17.18
N THR A 11 27.92 -0.56 17.65
CA THR A 11 29.31 -0.93 17.94
C THR A 11 29.39 -1.46 19.36
N PHE A 12 29.75 -2.73 19.52
CA PHE A 12 30.01 -3.35 20.82
C PHE A 12 31.41 -3.93 20.84
N LYS A 13 32.30 -3.40 21.71
CA LYS A 13 33.70 -3.82 21.84
C LYS A 13 34.45 -3.85 20.49
N GLY A 14 34.19 -2.89 19.61
CA GLY A 14 34.83 -2.80 18.29
C GLY A 14 34.22 -3.70 17.21
N LEU A 15 33.17 -4.46 17.52
CA LEU A 15 32.42 -5.27 16.56
C LEU A 15 31.09 -4.59 16.22
N THR A 16 30.70 -4.63 14.94
CA THR A 16 29.35 -4.24 14.54
C THR A 16 28.39 -5.38 14.80
N VAL A 17 27.46 -5.18 15.72
CA VAL A 17 26.36 -6.10 16.02
C VAL A 17 25.06 -5.49 15.55
N TYR A 18 24.25 -6.28 14.86
CA TYR A 18 22.91 -5.86 14.44
C TYR A 18 21.92 -6.26 15.53
N VAL A 19 21.21 -5.29 16.08
CA VAL A 19 20.18 -5.54 17.08
C VAL A 19 18.80 -5.21 16.51
N THR A 20 17.81 -5.98 16.94
CA THR A 20 16.41 -5.68 16.66
C THR A 20 15.91 -4.68 17.69
N VAL A 21 15.48 -3.50 17.23
CA VAL A 21 14.90 -2.47 18.09
C VAL A 21 13.40 -2.44 17.84
N THR A 22 12.64 -2.47 18.94
CA THR A 22 11.20 -2.15 18.95
C THR A 22 11.05 -0.81 19.64
N SER A 23 10.48 0.19 18.96
CA SER A 23 10.25 1.52 19.53
C SER A 23 8.95 2.11 18.98
N LYS A 24 8.43 3.14 19.66
CA LYS A 24 7.22 3.84 19.20
C LYS A 24 7.44 4.47 17.82
N GLU A 25 8.64 4.98 17.56
CA GLU A 25 9.02 5.55 16.27
C GLU A 25 9.01 4.48 15.17
N ALA A 26 9.40 3.24 15.47
CA ALA A 26 9.29 2.12 14.52
C ALA A 26 7.83 1.75 14.25
N ASP A 27 7.00 1.71 15.30
CA ASP A 27 5.55 1.48 15.19
C ASP A 27 4.85 2.59 14.39
N ASP A 28 5.25 3.86 14.57
CA ASP A 28 4.70 5.01 13.83
C ASP A 28 5.08 5.00 12.34
N LYS A 29 6.11 4.22 11.96
CA LYS A 29 6.50 3.96 10.56
C LYS A 29 5.88 2.68 9.99
N ALA A 30 5.05 1.97 10.75
CA ALA A 30 4.33 0.80 10.25
C ALA A 30 3.58 1.15 8.95
N ARG A 31 3.74 0.31 7.93
CA ARG A 31 3.03 0.52 6.67
C ARG A 31 1.54 0.31 6.91
N THR A 32 0.75 1.31 6.54
CA THR A 32 -0.71 1.20 6.61
C THR A 32 -1.21 0.14 5.62
N ALA A 33 -2.36 -0.47 5.90
CA ALA A 33 -2.97 -1.47 5.02
C ALA A 33 -3.14 -0.97 3.56
N PRO A 34 -3.56 0.29 3.29
CA PRO A 34 -3.57 0.83 1.94
C PRO A 34 -2.19 0.91 1.28
N ALA A 35 -1.15 1.31 2.03
CA ALA A 35 0.21 1.38 1.52
C ALA A 35 0.75 -0.02 1.16
N LEU A 36 0.43 -1.03 1.97
CA LEU A 36 0.74 -2.43 1.66
C LEU A 36 0.03 -2.92 0.41
N ILE A 37 -1.26 -2.57 0.23
CA ILE A 37 -2.01 -2.88 -0.99
C ILE A 37 -1.35 -2.25 -2.22
N CYS A 38 -1.03 -0.95 -2.17
CA CYS A 38 -0.38 -0.25 -3.27
C CYS A 38 0.96 -0.89 -3.66
N SER A 39 1.81 -1.18 -2.66
CA SER A 39 3.12 -1.80 -2.87
C SER A 39 3.00 -3.21 -3.44
N HIS A 40 2.17 -4.05 -2.83
CA HIS A 40 1.99 -5.44 -3.26
C HIS A 40 1.37 -5.52 -4.66
N PHE A 41 0.31 -4.75 -4.92
CA PHE A 41 -0.36 -4.79 -6.22
C PHE A 41 0.56 -4.32 -7.34
N THR A 42 1.40 -3.30 -7.10
CA THR A 42 2.39 -2.83 -8.09
C THR A 42 3.36 -3.95 -8.49
N GLN A 43 3.81 -4.76 -7.52
CA GLN A 43 4.70 -5.90 -7.79
C GLN A 43 3.99 -7.01 -8.56
N VAL A 44 2.79 -7.41 -8.13
CA VAL A 44 2.06 -8.52 -8.76
C VAL A 44 1.53 -8.11 -10.14
N ALA A 45 1.12 -6.86 -10.35
CA ALA A 45 0.66 -6.37 -11.65
C ALA A 45 1.73 -6.52 -12.75
N ALA A 46 3.01 -6.51 -12.41
CA ALA A 46 4.09 -6.73 -13.36
C ALA A 46 4.18 -8.19 -13.86
N SER A 47 3.57 -9.16 -13.17
CA SER A 47 3.70 -10.58 -13.50
C SER A 47 2.62 -11.14 -14.42
N TYR A 48 1.60 -10.35 -14.79
CA TYR A 48 0.49 -10.83 -15.61
C TYR A 48 0.03 -9.86 -16.71
N LYS A 49 -0.70 -10.41 -17.69
CA LYS A 49 -1.19 -9.68 -18.87
C LYS A 49 -2.67 -9.26 -18.79
N PHE A 50 -3.44 -9.87 -17.88
CA PHE A 50 -4.84 -9.52 -17.66
C PHE A 50 -5.00 -8.02 -17.32
N PRO A 51 -6.07 -7.32 -17.72
CA PRO A 51 -6.21 -5.89 -17.45
C PRO A 51 -6.16 -5.57 -15.95
N HIS A 52 -5.17 -4.78 -15.55
CA HIS A 52 -4.90 -4.46 -14.14
C HIS A 52 -6.08 -3.72 -13.50
N LYS A 53 -6.85 -2.96 -14.28
CA LYS A 53 -8.07 -2.28 -13.82
C LYS A 53 -9.04 -3.27 -13.19
N TYR A 54 -9.38 -4.35 -13.89
CA TYR A 54 -10.34 -5.33 -13.39
C TYR A 54 -9.74 -6.17 -12.24
N SER A 55 -8.45 -6.52 -12.32
CA SER A 55 -7.77 -7.17 -11.19
C SER A 55 -7.85 -6.33 -9.91
N LEU A 56 -7.53 -5.04 -10.01
CA LEU A 56 -7.55 -4.14 -8.86
C LEU A 56 -8.98 -3.97 -8.33
N TYR A 57 -9.96 -3.85 -9.22
CA TYR A 57 -11.37 -3.74 -8.85
C TYR A 57 -11.82 -4.92 -7.98
N PHE A 58 -11.64 -6.16 -8.47
CA PHE A 58 -12.06 -7.35 -7.73
C PHE A 58 -11.27 -7.53 -6.43
N TYR A 59 -9.96 -7.24 -6.46
CA TYR A 59 -9.11 -7.32 -5.28
C TYR A 59 -9.55 -6.35 -4.17
N LEU A 60 -9.88 -5.11 -4.51
CA LEU A 60 -10.33 -4.10 -3.55
C LEU A 60 -11.74 -4.40 -3.04
N LYS A 61 -12.66 -4.84 -3.91
CA LYS A 61 -13.99 -5.33 -3.51
C LYS A 61 -13.91 -6.49 -2.51
N ALA A 62 -13.06 -7.47 -2.77
CA ALA A 62 -12.84 -8.60 -1.86
C ALA A 62 -12.27 -8.18 -0.50
N LYS A 63 -11.56 -7.05 -0.43
CA LYS A 63 -11.06 -6.44 0.83
C LYS A 63 -12.05 -5.49 1.50
N GLY A 64 -13.28 -5.38 0.99
CA GLY A 64 -14.34 -4.57 1.55
C GLY A 64 -14.15 -3.07 1.32
N TYR A 65 -13.49 -2.67 0.23
CA TYR A 65 -13.52 -1.28 -0.23
C TYR A 65 -14.78 -1.01 -1.04
N GLU A 66 -15.33 0.20 -0.92
CA GLU A 66 -16.27 0.75 -1.87
C GLU A 66 -15.49 1.25 -3.09
N VAL A 67 -15.76 0.70 -4.27
CA VAL A 67 -14.96 0.93 -5.48
C VAL A 67 -15.81 1.58 -6.55
N GLU A 68 -15.38 2.77 -6.98
CA GLU A 68 -15.92 3.55 -8.09
C GLU A 68 -14.98 3.47 -9.31
N LEU A 69 -15.55 3.55 -10.52
CA LEU A 69 -14.83 3.43 -11.79
C LEU A 69 -14.97 4.71 -12.65
N PRO A 70 -14.42 5.87 -12.22
CA PRO A 70 -14.51 7.10 -13.00
C PRO A 70 -13.60 7.02 -14.25
N GLY A 71 -14.23 6.81 -15.40
CA GLY A 71 -13.54 6.70 -16.68
C GLY A 71 -12.55 5.55 -16.68
N ASN A 72 -11.27 5.87 -16.80
CA ASN A 72 -10.19 4.88 -16.82
C ASN A 72 -9.43 4.74 -15.50
N ASN A 73 -9.97 5.28 -14.41
CA ASN A 73 -9.39 5.21 -13.09
C ASN A 73 -10.23 4.34 -12.16
N ILE A 74 -9.65 3.99 -11.01
CA ILE A 74 -10.34 3.40 -9.86
C ILE A 74 -10.17 4.34 -8.68
N VAL A 75 -11.28 4.65 -8.01
CA VAL A 75 -11.28 5.29 -6.70
C VAL A 75 -11.90 4.30 -5.73
N ALA A 76 -11.15 3.89 -4.72
CA ALA A 76 -11.61 2.97 -3.70
C ALA A 76 -11.52 3.59 -2.32
N LYS A 77 -12.59 3.49 -1.54
CA LYS A 77 -12.72 4.10 -0.20
C LYS A 77 -13.02 3.03 0.84
N LYS A 78 -12.42 3.16 2.02
CA LYS A 78 -12.73 2.34 3.19
C LYS A 78 -12.36 3.12 4.45
N ASN A 79 -13.35 3.46 5.27
CA ASN A 79 -13.17 4.38 6.39
C ASN A 79 -12.52 5.68 5.90
N ASP A 80 -11.48 6.16 6.58
CA ASP A 80 -10.72 7.36 6.20
C ASP A 80 -9.65 7.11 5.13
N ASP A 81 -9.55 5.89 4.59
CA ASP A 81 -8.53 5.53 3.59
C ASP A 81 -9.10 5.57 2.18
N GLN A 82 -8.30 6.10 1.26
CA GLN A 82 -8.57 6.11 -0.18
C GLN A 82 -7.41 5.48 -0.95
N ILE A 83 -7.73 4.72 -1.99
CA ILE A 83 -6.80 4.21 -2.99
C ILE A 83 -7.24 4.73 -4.36
N LEU A 84 -6.29 5.34 -5.08
CA LEU A 84 -6.45 5.80 -6.46
C LEU A 84 -5.58 4.94 -7.38
N GLY A 85 -6.21 4.28 -8.35
CA GLY A 85 -5.55 3.58 -9.43
C GLY A 85 -5.76 4.32 -10.75
N ILE A 86 -4.68 4.61 -11.47
CA ILE A 86 -4.68 5.24 -12.79
C ILE A 86 -4.20 4.23 -13.81
N PHE A 87 -4.94 4.10 -14.91
CA PHE A 87 -4.69 3.10 -15.94
C PHE A 87 -4.56 3.70 -17.33
N ASP A 88 -3.77 3.06 -18.18
CA ASP A 88 -3.71 3.35 -19.61
C ASP A 88 -4.97 2.84 -20.33
N LEU A 89 -5.14 3.21 -21.60
CA LEU A 89 -6.31 2.81 -22.41
C LEU A 89 -6.42 1.29 -22.60
N LYS A 90 -5.34 0.53 -22.37
CA LYS A 90 -5.33 -0.95 -22.41
C LYS A 90 -5.62 -1.57 -21.04
N GLY A 91 -5.95 -0.75 -20.04
CA GLY A 91 -6.24 -1.18 -18.67
C GLY A 91 -5.00 -1.58 -17.86
N ARG A 92 -3.79 -1.17 -18.28
CA ARG A 92 -2.54 -1.41 -17.58
C ARG A 92 -2.31 -0.33 -16.53
N LEU A 93 -1.79 -0.74 -15.39
CA LEU A 93 -1.53 0.14 -14.25
C LEU A 93 -0.41 1.13 -14.60
N MET A 94 -0.73 2.41 -14.56
CA MET A 94 0.25 3.50 -14.71
C MET A 94 0.73 3.99 -13.35
N LYS A 95 -0.21 4.15 -12.41
CA LYS A 95 0.08 4.61 -11.05
C LYS A 95 -0.96 4.08 -10.08
N ILE A 96 -0.52 3.72 -8.89
CA ILE A 96 -1.39 3.46 -7.73
C ILE A 96 -0.88 4.26 -6.55
N SER A 97 -1.77 4.89 -5.81
CA SER A 97 -1.44 5.68 -4.63
C SER A 97 -2.54 5.57 -3.58
N ASN A 98 -2.16 5.73 -2.32
CA ASN A 98 -3.09 5.83 -1.22
C ASN A 98 -3.04 7.22 -0.57
N SER A 99 -4.16 7.66 -0.02
CA SER A 99 -4.32 8.91 0.70
C SER A 99 -5.34 8.75 1.82
N LYS A 100 -5.43 9.75 2.70
CA LYS A 100 -6.55 9.89 3.62
C LYS A 100 -7.66 10.71 2.95
N ILE A 101 -8.92 10.36 3.23
CA ILE A 101 -10.07 11.16 2.83
C ILE A 101 -10.10 12.39 3.74
N THR A 102 -9.55 13.51 3.27
CA THR A 102 -9.75 14.80 3.92
C THR A 102 -11.16 15.27 3.59
N VAL A 103 -12.10 15.08 4.51
CA VAL A 103 -13.41 15.73 4.42
C VAL A 103 -13.17 17.23 4.64
N GLN A 104 -13.26 18.03 3.57
CA GLN A 104 -13.40 19.48 3.74
C GLN A 104 -14.79 19.72 4.33
N ALA A 105 -14.83 20.13 5.59
CA ALA A 105 -16.01 20.65 6.26
C ALA A 105 -16.37 22.03 5.71
#